data_AF-A0A353Z9H1-F1
#
_entry.id   AF-A0A353Z9H1-F1
#
_cell.length_a   1.000
_cell.length_b   1.000
_cell.length_c   1.000
_cell.angle_alpha   90.00
_cell.angle_beta   90.00
_cell.angle_gamma   90.00
#
_symmetry.space_group_name_H-M   'P 1'
#
loop_
_entity.id
_entity.type
_entity.pdbx_description
1 polymer ?
#
loop_
_entity_poly.entity_id
_entity_poly.type
_entity_poly.pdbx_seq_one_letter_code
_entity_poly.pdbx_strand_id
1 'polypeptide(L)'
;MAVTIHYRGTINSLSLAEDFEDRLLELALALGGTGRVWRSSPGGAPQRMFRGMILNLAPGQESTSLILSPEGWLVGLNDLEGAARPGLTSPPWCQVKTGLGPMEGHVALIEMFRVLKGEFLNHLEVRDETGYWESGDGLQLARSWGDATGHGGEGQPGFRGLSREAAEDPEIVGARLSRVAAVVRQTLGRPAQMLDPGGNSRAGQNSSRDLDDRSREQRWEQIERFRRRMQERLQRSIQERLSQGETIDQAIRGALESAGLPRPEELKLILPQELTDEDDPPDSESGIVEHDDAFLDFPGDLNDVDDEDETDDNGSLEDLDDQSELEPEPDEPSVGSVQGRIIFSGLRGLPWKRPLPAIVDRATDLSADGQIAMSQLQRLGLAEGLENARDTLLQGLSDLCGGLVQAMINLPPEGDAEDDDREPWQISGEEQELHREARIMAVVQLRRALRGAAFAQGALAQFHDPPGLSEAPISRLADRLRQMSEELHAELDRLQAAESPTDE
;
A
#
# COMPACT_ATOMS: atom_id res chain seq x y z
N MET A 1 -3.87 -33.91 -2.08
CA MET A 1 -2.69 -33.17 -2.58
C MET A 1 -3.18 -31.80 -3.01
N ALA A 2 -2.37 -30.75 -2.91
CA ALA A 2 -2.80 -29.42 -3.35
C ALA A 2 -2.58 -29.29 -4.86
N VAL A 3 -3.59 -28.75 -5.57
CA VAL A 3 -3.49 -28.42 -7.00
C VAL A 3 -2.32 -27.47 -7.23
N THR A 4 -1.43 -27.82 -8.15
CA THR A 4 -0.18 -27.10 -8.43
C THR A 4 -0.10 -26.71 -9.91
N ILE A 5 0.40 -25.50 -10.18
CA ILE A 5 0.78 -25.07 -11.52
C ILE A 5 2.30 -25.07 -11.59
N HIS A 6 2.88 -25.81 -12.54
CA HIS A 6 4.31 -25.74 -12.85
C HIS A 6 4.52 -24.91 -14.10
N TYR A 7 5.52 -24.03 -14.09
CA TYR A 7 5.82 -23.17 -15.23
C TYR A 7 7.33 -22.94 -15.38
N ARG A 8 7.77 -22.71 -16.61
CA ARG A 8 9.12 -22.23 -16.92
C ARG A 8 9.11 -21.46 -18.23
N GLY A 9 9.96 -20.46 -18.34
CA GLY A 9 10.00 -19.64 -19.55
C GLY A 9 11.19 -18.70 -19.57
N THR A 10 11.29 -17.97 -20.66
CA THR A 10 12.33 -16.97 -20.89
C THR A 10 11.68 -15.73 -21.47
N ILE A 11 12.01 -14.55 -20.94
CA ILE A 11 11.55 -13.28 -21.47
C ILE A 11 12.17 -13.04 -22.84
N ASN A 12 11.33 -12.57 -23.77
CA ASN A 12 11.72 -12.31 -25.15
C ASN A 12 12.87 -11.29 -25.24
N SER A 13 12.86 -10.29 -24.35
CA SER A 13 13.92 -9.30 -24.20
C SER A 13 13.93 -8.76 -22.78
N LEU A 14 15.12 -8.61 -22.18
CA LEU A 14 15.27 -7.96 -20.87
C LEU A 14 14.83 -6.49 -20.89
N SER A 15 14.83 -5.84 -22.05
CA SER A 15 14.30 -4.48 -22.19
C SER A 15 12.80 -4.39 -21.91
N LEU A 16 12.07 -5.52 -21.94
CA LEU A 16 10.64 -5.58 -21.65
C LEU A 16 10.36 -5.91 -20.17
N ALA A 17 11.39 -6.07 -19.32
CA ALA A 17 11.20 -6.46 -17.93
C ALA A 17 10.37 -5.45 -17.13
N GLU A 18 10.50 -4.15 -17.44
CA GLU A 18 9.74 -3.10 -16.74
C GLU A 18 8.26 -3.13 -17.13
N ASP A 19 7.98 -3.21 -18.44
CA ASP A 19 6.62 -3.32 -18.96
C ASP A 19 5.94 -4.60 -18.44
N PHE A 20 6.71 -5.69 -18.35
CA PHE A 20 6.27 -6.95 -17.75
C PHE A 20 5.87 -6.78 -16.28
N GLU A 21 6.73 -6.17 -15.45
CA GLU A 21 6.44 -5.88 -14.04
C GLU A 21 5.19 -5.00 -13.89
N ASP A 22 5.07 -3.95 -14.70
CA ASP A 22 3.97 -3.00 -14.64
C ASP A 22 2.63 -3.63 -15.03
N ARG A 23 2.63 -4.50 -16.05
CA ARG A 23 1.46 -5.27 -16.48
C ARG A 23 0.97 -6.22 -15.39
N LEU A 24 1.90 -6.90 -14.73
CA LEU A 24 1.60 -7.82 -13.64
C LEU A 24 1.05 -7.08 -12.41
N LEU A 25 1.63 -5.93 -12.08
CA LEU A 25 1.12 -5.08 -11.01
C LEU A 25 -0.29 -4.57 -11.33
N GLU A 26 -0.52 -4.09 -12.55
CA GLU A 26 -1.84 -3.63 -13.00
C GLU A 26 -2.88 -4.74 -12.88
N LEU A 27 -2.52 -5.96 -13.28
CA LEU A 27 -3.37 -7.13 -13.10
C LEU A 27 -3.68 -7.42 -11.64
N ALA A 28 -2.67 -7.46 -10.77
CA ALA A 28 -2.87 -7.73 -9.35
C ALA A 28 -3.83 -6.71 -8.74
N LEU A 29 -3.64 -5.42 -9.03
CA LEU A 29 -4.53 -4.35 -8.56
C LEU A 29 -5.94 -4.47 -9.14
N ALA A 30 -6.07 -4.81 -10.43
CA ALA A 30 -7.37 -4.97 -11.09
C ALA A 30 -8.19 -6.14 -10.51
N LEU A 31 -7.53 -7.17 -10.00
CA LEU A 31 -8.16 -8.31 -9.32
C LEU A 31 -8.37 -8.08 -7.82
N GLY A 32 -7.97 -6.93 -7.28
CA GLY A 32 -8.00 -6.64 -5.84
C GLY A 32 -6.93 -7.40 -5.04
N GLY A 33 -5.95 -7.99 -5.72
CA GLY A 33 -4.79 -8.64 -5.13
C GLY A 33 -3.66 -7.64 -4.81
N THR A 34 -2.50 -8.20 -4.46
CA THR A 34 -1.29 -7.41 -4.21
C THR A 34 -0.14 -7.89 -5.10
N GLY A 35 0.72 -6.95 -5.49
CA GLY A 35 1.95 -7.23 -6.20
C GLY A 35 3.10 -6.50 -5.50
N ARG A 36 4.24 -7.16 -5.38
CA ARG A 36 5.47 -6.58 -4.87
C ARG A 36 6.56 -6.73 -5.92
N VAL A 37 7.13 -5.60 -6.34
CA VAL A 37 8.35 -5.61 -7.13
C VAL A 37 9.47 -6.19 -6.26
N TRP A 38 10.20 -7.15 -6.79
CA TRP A 38 11.34 -7.77 -6.13
C TRP A 38 12.60 -7.53 -6.95
N ARG A 39 13.68 -7.12 -6.30
CA ARG A 39 15.01 -6.98 -6.91
C ARG A 39 16.07 -7.51 -5.96
N SER A 40 17.05 -8.24 -6.49
CA SER A 40 18.24 -8.60 -5.72
C SER A 40 19.11 -7.37 -5.50
N SER A 41 19.76 -7.28 -4.34
CA SER A 41 20.82 -6.28 -4.14
C SER A 41 21.90 -6.46 -5.22
N PRO A 42 22.36 -5.38 -5.89
CA PRO A 42 23.31 -5.50 -6.99
C PRO A 42 24.67 -6.07 -6.58
N GLY A 43 24.97 -6.13 -5.27
CA GLY A 43 26.24 -6.65 -4.75
C GLY A 43 27.46 -6.09 -5.51
N GLY A 44 28.49 -6.90 -5.70
CA GLY A 44 29.65 -6.55 -6.53
C GLY A 44 29.46 -6.76 -8.04
N ALA A 45 28.27 -7.18 -8.49
CA ALA A 45 28.00 -7.51 -9.89
C ALA A 45 26.63 -6.99 -10.34
N PRO A 46 26.48 -5.67 -10.59
CA PRO A 46 25.21 -5.04 -10.97
C PRO A 46 24.57 -5.67 -12.22
N GLN A 47 25.41 -6.19 -13.12
CA GLN A 47 25.02 -6.88 -14.35
C GLN A 47 24.23 -8.17 -14.10
N ARG A 48 24.28 -8.73 -12.88
CA ARG A 48 23.64 -9.99 -12.49
C ARG A 48 22.48 -9.79 -11.52
N MET A 49 21.74 -8.70 -11.71
CA MET A 49 20.54 -8.41 -10.92
C MET A 49 19.37 -9.31 -11.34
N PHE A 50 18.76 -9.96 -10.36
CA PHE A 50 17.46 -10.59 -10.51
C PHE A 50 16.37 -9.56 -10.25
N ARG A 51 15.32 -9.54 -11.07
CA ARG A 51 14.20 -8.60 -10.93
C ARG A 51 12.89 -9.21 -11.35
N GLY A 52 11.77 -8.79 -10.77
CA GLY A 52 10.45 -9.21 -11.23
C GLY A 52 9.38 -8.94 -10.19
N MET A 53 8.37 -9.81 -10.14
CA MET A 53 7.19 -9.61 -9.29
C MET A 53 6.89 -10.82 -8.41
N ILE A 54 6.45 -10.55 -7.19
CA ILE A 54 5.75 -11.50 -6.33
C ILE A 54 4.28 -11.09 -6.28
N LEU A 55 3.37 -12.00 -6.64
CA LEU A 55 1.96 -11.71 -6.82
C LEU A 55 1.10 -12.53 -5.85
N ASN A 56 0.10 -11.88 -5.25
CA ASN A 56 -0.98 -12.51 -4.52
C ASN A 56 -2.29 -12.12 -5.23
N LEU A 57 -2.76 -12.97 -6.14
CA LEU A 57 -3.92 -12.64 -6.99
C LEU A 57 -5.27 -12.92 -6.30
N ALA A 58 -5.29 -13.81 -5.30
CA ALA A 58 -6.48 -14.11 -4.53
C ALA A 58 -6.15 -14.44 -3.06
N PRO A 59 -7.07 -14.22 -2.11
CA PRO A 59 -6.87 -14.58 -0.71
C PRO A 59 -6.61 -16.09 -0.52
N GLY A 60 -5.69 -16.45 0.37
CA GLY A 60 -5.37 -17.85 0.69
C GLY A 60 -4.57 -18.61 -0.39
N GLN A 61 -4.35 -18.01 -1.55
CA GLN A 61 -3.48 -18.55 -2.59
C GLN A 61 -2.00 -18.37 -2.21
N GLU A 62 -1.14 -19.33 -2.55
CA GLU A 62 0.31 -19.16 -2.40
C GLU A 62 0.82 -18.04 -3.31
N SER A 63 1.76 -17.22 -2.81
CA SER A 63 2.36 -16.14 -3.59
C SER A 63 3.05 -16.69 -4.84
N THR A 64 2.72 -16.14 -6.01
CA THR A 64 3.37 -16.54 -7.27
C THR A 64 4.59 -15.68 -7.54
N SER A 65 5.73 -16.32 -7.79
CA SER A 65 7.01 -15.64 -8.05
C SER A 65 7.31 -15.63 -9.55
N LEU A 66 7.38 -14.44 -10.14
CA LEU A 66 7.75 -14.22 -11.54
C LEU A 66 9.02 -13.36 -11.57
N ILE A 67 10.13 -13.95 -11.12
CA ILE A 67 11.42 -13.28 -11.05
C ILE A 67 12.23 -13.67 -12.29
N LEU A 68 12.80 -12.67 -12.95
CA LEU A 68 13.67 -12.79 -14.11
C LEU A 68 15.13 -12.86 -13.65
N SER A 69 15.85 -13.86 -14.13
CA SER A 69 17.31 -13.93 -14.02
C SER A 69 17.97 -12.91 -14.96
N PRO A 70 19.28 -12.64 -14.78
CA PRO A 70 20.07 -11.82 -15.71
C PRO A 70 20.09 -12.37 -17.14
N GLU A 71 19.87 -13.66 -17.31
CA GLU A 71 19.77 -14.36 -18.60
C GLU A 71 18.33 -14.35 -19.16
N GLY A 72 17.38 -13.75 -18.43
CA GLY A 72 15.98 -13.62 -18.82
C GLY A 72 15.10 -14.81 -18.45
N TRP A 73 15.57 -15.76 -17.66
CA TRP A 73 14.76 -16.93 -17.27
C TRP A 73 13.82 -16.60 -16.12
N LEU A 74 12.63 -17.22 -16.13
CA LEU A 74 11.78 -17.25 -14.93
C LEU A 74 12.43 -18.15 -13.87
N VAL A 75 12.55 -17.63 -12.67
CA VAL A 75 13.14 -18.29 -11.51
C VAL A 75 12.19 -18.11 -10.32
N GLY A 76 11.94 -19.20 -9.59
CA GLY A 76 11.16 -19.17 -8.37
C GLY A 76 11.97 -18.57 -7.22
N LEU A 77 11.29 -17.95 -6.25
CA LEU A 77 11.94 -17.35 -5.08
C LEU A 77 12.89 -18.32 -4.35
N ASN A 78 12.51 -19.59 -4.26
CA ASN A 78 13.29 -20.65 -3.60
C ASN A 78 14.53 -21.10 -4.41
N ASP A 79 14.54 -20.83 -5.72
CA ASP A 79 15.62 -21.25 -6.63
C ASP A 79 16.65 -20.14 -6.88
N LEU A 80 16.46 -18.96 -6.28
CA LEU A 80 17.31 -17.78 -6.51
C LEU A 80 18.79 -18.04 -6.20
N GLU A 81 19.10 -18.72 -5.10
CA GLU A 81 20.49 -18.98 -4.72
C GLU A 81 21.17 -19.93 -5.71
N GLY A 82 20.44 -20.95 -6.17
CA GLY A 82 20.90 -21.86 -7.22
C GLY A 82 21.09 -21.13 -8.55
N ALA A 83 20.15 -20.22 -8.87
CA ALA A 83 20.18 -19.43 -10.09
C ALA A 83 21.26 -18.36 -10.12
N ALA A 84 21.66 -17.83 -8.97
CA ALA A 84 22.74 -16.87 -8.86
C ALA A 84 24.10 -17.47 -9.26
N ARG A 85 24.26 -18.79 -9.15
CA ARG A 85 25.49 -19.47 -9.55
C ARG A 85 25.54 -19.58 -11.08
N PRO A 86 26.67 -19.22 -11.73
CA PRO A 86 26.82 -19.42 -13.16
C PRO A 86 26.74 -20.92 -13.49
N GLY A 87 26.12 -21.27 -14.63
CA GLY A 87 26.11 -22.65 -15.14
C GLY A 87 24.75 -23.32 -15.27
N LEU A 88 23.64 -22.61 -15.03
CA LEU A 88 22.34 -23.08 -15.52
C LEU A 88 22.38 -23.15 -17.04
N THR A 89 21.90 -24.27 -17.59
CA THR A 89 21.87 -24.54 -19.03
C THR A 89 20.46 -24.47 -19.60
N SER A 90 19.44 -24.41 -18.73
CA SER A 90 18.02 -24.35 -19.08
C SER A 90 17.23 -23.63 -18.00
N PRO A 91 16.10 -22.99 -18.33
CA PRO A 91 15.24 -22.34 -17.34
C PRO A 91 14.70 -23.37 -16.34
N PRO A 92 14.77 -23.09 -15.01
CA PRO A 92 14.27 -23.99 -13.98
C PRO A 92 12.73 -24.07 -14.02
N TRP A 93 12.19 -25.19 -13.52
CA TRP A 93 10.76 -25.30 -13.28
C TRP A 93 10.38 -24.59 -11.99
N CYS A 94 9.55 -23.57 -12.12
CA CYS A 94 8.87 -22.93 -11.01
C CYS A 94 7.55 -23.66 -10.72
N GLN A 95 7.02 -23.50 -9.51
CA GLN A 95 5.73 -24.04 -9.14
C GLN A 95 4.99 -23.13 -8.16
N VAL A 96 3.66 -23.16 -8.20
CA VAL A 96 2.80 -22.49 -7.22
C VAL A 96 1.60 -23.37 -6.91
N LYS A 97 1.30 -23.54 -5.62
CA LYS A 97 0.12 -24.28 -5.17
C LYS A 97 -1.08 -23.35 -5.13
N THR A 98 -2.10 -23.70 -5.89
CA THR A 98 -3.34 -22.92 -5.98
C THR A 98 -4.49 -23.57 -5.23
N GLY A 99 -4.36 -24.84 -4.85
CA GLY A 99 -5.44 -25.59 -4.19
C GLY A 99 -5.83 -25.11 -2.79
N LEU A 100 -5.08 -24.18 -2.19
CA LEU A 100 -5.40 -23.56 -0.90
C LEU A 100 -6.24 -22.28 -1.04
N GLY A 101 -6.26 -21.67 -2.23
CA GLY A 101 -7.02 -20.47 -2.53
C GLY A 101 -8.30 -20.76 -3.30
N PRO A 102 -9.09 -19.71 -3.60
CA PRO A 102 -10.28 -19.84 -4.41
C PRO A 102 -9.93 -20.14 -5.87
N MET A 103 -10.85 -20.77 -6.59
CA MET A 103 -10.68 -21.18 -7.99
C MET A 103 -10.36 -19.99 -8.92
N GLU A 104 -10.88 -18.82 -8.60
CA GLU A 104 -10.64 -17.56 -9.29
C GLU A 104 -9.15 -17.23 -9.36
N GLY A 105 -8.40 -17.48 -8.28
CA GLY A 105 -6.96 -17.26 -8.23
C GLY A 105 -6.19 -18.19 -9.17
N HIS A 106 -6.64 -19.45 -9.29
CA HIS A 106 -6.07 -20.42 -10.23
C HIS A 106 -6.32 -20.00 -11.68
N VAL A 107 -7.58 -19.67 -12.01
CA VAL A 107 -7.96 -19.21 -13.35
C VAL A 107 -7.22 -17.91 -13.72
N ALA A 108 -7.12 -16.96 -12.79
CA ALA A 108 -6.38 -15.73 -13.00
C ALA A 108 -4.91 -15.98 -13.38
N LEU A 109 -4.23 -16.90 -12.68
CA LEU A 109 -2.84 -17.27 -12.99
C LEU A 109 -2.70 -17.91 -14.38
N ILE A 110 -3.57 -18.87 -14.71
CA ILE A 110 -3.53 -19.56 -16.01
C ILE A 110 -3.76 -18.58 -17.16
N GLU A 111 -4.77 -17.70 -17.04
CA GLU A 111 -5.04 -16.69 -18.06
C GLU A 111 -3.93 -15.65 -18.15
N MET A 112 -3.33 -15.27 -17.02
CA MET A 112 -2.15 -14.40 -16.99
C MET A 112 -1.02 -15.05 -17.80
N PHE A 113 -0.69 -16.32 -17.55
CA PHE A 113 0.33 -17.04 -18.30
C PHE A 113 0.02 -17.13 -19.80
N ARG A 114 -1.25 -17.30 -20.20
CA ARG A 114 -1.64 -17.32 -21.62
C ARG A 114 -1.33 -15.99 -22.30
N VAL A 115 -1.66 -14.87 -21.67
CA VAL A 115 -1.38 -13.55 -22.24
C VAL A 115 0.13 -13.28 -22.25
N LEU A 116 0.82 -13.55 -21.13
CA LEU A 116 2.26 -13.35 -21.04
C LEU A 116 3.02 -14.19 -22.08
N LYS A 117 2.55 -15.41 -22.38
CA LYS A 117 3.14 -16.26 -23.42
C LYS A 117 3.11 -15.61 -24.81
N GLY A 118 2.05 -14.86 -25.12
CA GLY A 118 1.88 -14.23 -26.43
C GLY A 118 2.75 -12.98 -26.63
N GLU A 119 3.13 -12.30 -25.54
CA GLU A 119 3.76 -10.98 -25.61
C GLU A 119 5.18 -10.95 -25.02
N PHE A 120 5.35 -11.51 -23.82
CA PHE A 120 6.59 -11.40 -23.06
C PHE A 120 7.42 -12.68 -23.05
N LEU A 121 6.79 -13.86 -23.10
CA LEU A 121 7.41 -15.15 -22.83
C LEU A 121 7.06 -16.19 -23.93
N ASN A 122 7.55 -16.01 -25.16
CA ASN A 122 7.15 -16.87 -26.30
C ASN A 122 7.46 -18.36 -26.08
N HIS A 123 8.45 -18.64 -25.23
CA HIS A 123 8.87 -19.99 -24.85
C HIS A 123 8.33 -20.43 -23.48
N LEU A 124 7.22 -19.85 -23.01
CA LEU A 124 6.56 -20.26 -21.77
C LEU A 124 5.93 -21.66 -21.92
N GLU A 125 6.38 -22.56 -21.06
CA GLU A 125 5.79 -23.87 -20.81
C GLU A 125 5.03 -23.84 -19.49
N VAL A 126 3.80 -24.35 -19.49
CA VAL A 126 2.95 -24.46 -18.30
C VAL A 126 2.42 -25.89 -18.23
N ARG A 127 2.43 -26.47 -17.04
CA ARG A 127 1.77 -27.74 -16.71
C ARG A 127 0.80 -27.48 -15.57
N ASP A 128 -0.46 -27.55 -15.90
CA ASP A 128 -1.57 -27.36 -14.99
C ASP A 128 -2.18 -28.73 -14.66
N GLU A 129 -2.19 -29.10 -13.38
CA GLU A 129 -2.75 -30.37 -12.93
C GLU A 129 -4.27 -30.48 -13.16
N THR A 130 -4.96 -29.35 -13.35
CA THR A 130 -6.41 -29.33 -13.57
C THR A 130 -6.83 -29.51 -15.02
N GLY A 131 -5.90 -29.30 -15.97
CA GLY A 131 -6.18 -29.25 -17.41
C GLY A 131 -6.91 -27.99 -17.88
N TYR A 132 -7.07 -26.97 -17.02
CA TYR A 132 -7.66 -25.68 -17.42
C TYR A 132 -6.76 -24.93 -18.41
N TRP A 133 -5.43 -25.09 -18.33
CA TRP A 133 -4.46 -24.54 -19.29
C TRP A 133 -4.69 -24.98 -20.75
N GLU A 134 -5.13 -26.22 -20.97
CA GLU A 134 -5.42 -26.74 -22.31
C GLU A 134 -6.87 -26.46 -22.72
N SER A 135 -7.83 -26.67 -21.81
CA SER A 135 -9.26 -26.58 -22.12
C SER A 135 -9.78 -25.15 -22.18
N GLY A 136 -9.35 -24.29 -21.24
CA GLY A 136 -9.96 -22.98 -21.01
C GLY A 136 -11.42 -23.05 -20.55
N ASP A 137 -11.90 -24.24 -20.14
CA ASP A 137 -13.29 -24.46 -19.76
C ASP A 137 -13.47 -24.34 -18.24
N GLY A 138 -14.02 -23.19 -17.81
CA GLY A 138 -14.24 -22.91 -16.40
C GLY A 138 -15.31 -23.81 -15.77
N LEU A 139 -16.25 -24.33 -16.56
CA LEU A 139 -17.30 -25.23 -16.08
C LEU A 139 -16.72 -26.63 -15.84
N GLN A 140 -15.86 -27.10 -16.73
CA GLN A 140 -15.13 -28.35 -16.53
C GLN A 140 -14.27 -28.29 -15.27
N LEU A 141 -13.55 -27.17 -15.08
CA LEU A 141 -12.74 -26.93 -13.88
C LEU A 141 -13.59 -26.95 -12.61
N ALA A 142 -14.74 -26.27 -12.59
CA ALA A 142 -15.65 -26.25 -11.44
C ALA A 142 -16.15 -27.64 -11.04
N ARG A 143 -16.37 -28.52 -12.03
CA ARG A 143 -16.78 -29.90 -11.78
C ARG A 143 -15.65 -30.77 -11.23
N SER A 144 -14.42 -30.58 -11.70
CA SER A 144 -13.27 -31.42 -11.29
C SER A 144 -12.51 -30.91 -10.08
N TRP A 145 -12.72 -29.66 -9.65
CA TRP A 145 -11.95 -29.02 -8.58
C TRP A 145 -12.07 -29.76 -7.22
N GLY A 146 -13.28 -30.25 -6.89
CA GLY A 146 -13.51 -31.02 -5.66
C GLY A 146 -12.72 -32.32 -5.60
N ASP A 147 -12.62 -33.03 -6.73
CA ASP A 147 -11.84 -34.26 -6.85
C ASP A 147 -10.33 -33.96 -6.78
N ALA A 148 -9.88 -32.89 -7.45
CA ALA A 148 -8.46 -32.53 -7.55
C ALA A 148 -7.86 -32.06 -6.21
N THR A 149 -8.63 -31.35 -5.38
CA THR A 149 -8.16 -30.88 -4.08
C THR A 149 -8.18 -31.97 -3.00
N GLY A 150 -8.76 -33.14 -3.27
CA GLY A 150 -8.78 -34.28 -2.35
C GLY A 150 -9.57 -34.03 -1.05
N HIS A 151 -10.45 -33.04 -1.02
CA HIS A 151 -11.28 -32.68 0.15
C HIS A 151 -12.55 -33.55 0.28
N GLY A 152 -12.70 -34.61 -0.53
CA GLY A 152 -13.80 -35.57 -0.45
C GLY A 152 -13.74 -36.55 0.73
N GLY A 153 -12.86 -36.34 1.71
CA GLY A 153 -12.65 -37.24 2.85
C GLY A 153 -13.06 -36.61 4.18
N GLU A 154 -14.05 -37.20 4.82
CA GLU A 154 -14.59 -36.89 6.14
C GLU A 154 -13.52 -36.47 7.17
N GLY A 155 -13.67 -35.27 7.74
CA GLY A 155 -13.11 -34.97 9.06
C GLY A 155 -11.84 -34.13 9.14
N GLN A 156 -11.81 -32.94 8.52
CA GLN A 156 -10.88 -31.88 8.96
C GLN A 156 -11.60 -30.92 9.92
N PRO A 157 -11.40 -31.03 11.25
CA PRO A 157 -11.99 -30.13 12.23
C PRO A 157 -11.10 -28.90 12.34
N GLY A 158 -11.42 -27.83 11.61
CA GLY A 158 -10.68 -26.57 11.77
C GLY A 158 -11.10 -25.46 10.80
N PHE A 159 -11.39 -25.78 9.55
CA PHE A 159 -11.97 -24.83 8.61
C PHE A 159 -13.52 -24.90 8.66
N ARG A 160 -14.11 -24.43 9.76
CA ARG A 160 -15.57 -24.14 9.85
C ARG A 160 -15.92 -22.90 9.03
N GLY A 161 -15.67 -22.99 7.73
CA GLY A 161 -15.88 -21.91 6.77
C GLY A 161 -15.65 -22.33 5.33
N LEU A 162 -15.69 -23.64 5.00
CA LEU A 162 -15.86 -24.06 3.61
C LEU A 162 -17.12 -23.37 3.10
N SER A 163 -16.90 -22.43 2.18
CA SER A 163 -17.82 -21.37 1.84
C SER A 163 -19.09 -21.94 1.22
N ARG A 164 -20.16 -21.14 1.28
CA ARG A 164 -21.41 -21.31 0.54
C ARG A 164 -21.17 -21.65 -0.95
N GLU A 165 -19.97 -21.36 -1.48
CA GLU A 165 -19.49 -21.64 -2.83
C GLU A 165 -19.37 -23.13 -3.17
N ALA A 166 -19.10 -24.02 -2.21
CA ALA A 166 -19.13 -25.47 -2.46
C ALA A 166 -20.56 -26.01 -2.68
N ALA A 167 -21.57 -25.22 -2.32
CA ALA A 167 -22.99 -25.48 -2.59
C ALA A 167 -23.52 -24.66 -3.78
N GLU A 168 -22.67 -23.84 -4.42
CA GLU A 168 -23.07 -23.07 -5.60
C GLU A 168 -23.14 -23.98 -6.84
N ASP A 169 -24.12 -23.69 -7.69
CA ASP A 169 -24.27 -24.35 -8.98
C ASP A 169 -22.97 -24.19 -9.81
N PRO A 170 -22.38 -25.27 -10.35
CA PRO A 170 -21.16 -25.19 -11.15
C PRO A 170 -21.28 -24.23 -12.35
N GLU A 171 -22.49 -23.97 -12.86
CA GLU A 171 -22.72 -22.97 -13.90
C GLU A 171 -22.48 -21.53 -13.40
N ILE A 172 -22.90 -21.22 -12.17
CA ILE A 172 -22.65 -19.92 -11.54
C ILE A 172 -21.16 -19.73 -11.31
N VAL A 173 -20.47 -20.77 -10.80
CA VAL A 173 -19.03 -20.78 -10.63
C VAL A 173 -18.34 -20.57 -11.98
N GLY A 174 -18.70 -21.35 -13.01
CA GLY A 174 -18.15 -21.24 -14.35
C GLY A 174 -18.32 -19.84 -14.97
N ALA A 175 -19.47 -19.19 -14.75
CA ALA A 175 -19.70 -17.82 -15.18
C ALA A 175 -18.80 -16.81 -14.44
N ARG A 176 -18.59 -17.00 -13.13
CA ARG A 176 -17.67 -16.16 -12.34
C ARG A 176 -16.23 -16.31 -12.81
N LEU A 177 -15.75 -17.54 -13.04
CA LEU A 177 -14.41 -17.80 -13.59
C LEU A 177 -14.23 -17.15 -14.97
N SER A 178 -15.26 -17.23 -15.82
CA SER A 178 -15.24 -16.61 -17.15
C SER A 178 -15.09 -15.08 -17.07
N ARG A 179 -15.71 -14.43 -16.07
CA ARG A 179 -15.53 -12.99 -15.82
C ARG A 179 -14.09 -12.67 -15.38
N VAL A 180 -13.51 -13.46 -14.47
CA VAL A 180 -12.12 -13.28 -14.05
C VAL A 180 -11.18 -13.42 -15.24
N ALA A 181 -11.36 -14.45 -16.07
CA ALA A 181 -10.58 -14.64 -17.29
C ALA A 181 -10.69 -13.45 -18.25
N ALA A 182 -11.90 -12.89 -18.42
CA ALA A 182 -12.11 -11.70 -19.23
C ALA A 182 -11.38 -10.47 -18.66
N VAL A 183 -11.42 -10.24 -17.34
CA VAL A 183 -10.69 -9.14 -16.67
C VAL A 183 -9.18 -9.29 -16.86
N VAL A 184 -8.63 -10.50 -16.73
CA VAL A 184 -7.19 -10.76 -16.94
C VAL A 184 -6.79 -10.43 -18.37
N ARG A 185 -7.51 -10.97 -19.36
CA ARG A 185 -7.24 -10.71 -20.78
C ARG A 185 -7.40 -9.24 -21.15
N GLN A 186 -8.41 -8.57 -20.58
CA GLN A 186 -8.62 -7.14 -20.82
C GLN A 186 -7.52 -6.28 -20.21
N THR A 187 -7.06 -6.61 -19.00
CA THR A 187 -6.03 -5.82 -18.30
C THR A 187 -4.67 -6.00 -18.95
N LEU A 188 -4.29 -7.25 -19.25
CA LEU A 188 -2.98 -7.55 -19.84
C LEU A 188 -2.94 -7.26 -21.34
N GLY A 189 -4.03 -7.44 -22.08
CA GLY A 189 -4.07 -7.22 -23.53
C GLY A 189 -4.11 -5.76 -23.98
N ARG A 190 -4.11 -4.80 -23.04
CA ARG A 190 -3.99 -3.38 -23.36
C ARG A 190 -2.53 -3.07 -23.78
N PRO A 191 -2.27 -2.20 -24.75
CA PRO A 191 -0.91 -1.76 -25.07
C PRO A 191 -0.34 -0.87 -23.93
N ALA A 192 0.95 -1.04 -23.60
CA ALA A 192 1.64 -0.31 -22.51
C ALA A 192 1.54 1.23 -22.63
N GLN A 193 1.41 1.74 -23.85
CA GLN A 193 1.49 3.16 -24.17
C GLN A 193 0.16 3.92 -24.07
N MET A 194 -0.98 3.24 -23.90
CA MET A 194 -2.30 3.85 -24.11
C MET A 194 -3.05 4.16 -22.80
N LEU A 195 -2.35 4.75 -21.82
CA LEU A 195 -2.97 5.17 -20.57
C LEU A 195 -2.46 6.56 -20.18
N ASP A 196 -2.64 7.52 -21.08
CA ASP A 196 -2.69 8.92 -20.69
C ASP A 196 -4.07 9.16 -20.06
N PRO A 197 -4.17 9.32 -18.73
CA PRO A 197 -5.45 9.56 -18.05
C PRO A 197 -6.11 10.88 -18.51
N GLY A 198 -5.36 11.76 -19.19
CA GLY A 198 -5.82 13.02 -19.78
C GLY A 198 -6.22 12.92 -21.26
N GLY A 199 -6.09 11.76 -21.90
CA GLY A 199 -6.44 11.56 -23.30
C GLY A 199 -7.95 11.70 -23.53
N ASN A 200 -8.40 12.94 -23.77
CA ASN A 200 -9.76 13.31 -24.14
C ASN A 200 -10.27 12.40 -25.27
N SER A 201 -10.98 11.32 -24.90
CA SER A 201 -11.85 10.60 -25.81
C SER A 201 -13.03 11.50 -26.14
N ARG A 202 -12.77 12.44 -27.05
CA ARG A 202 -13.68 13.45 -27.58
C ARG A 202 -14.67 12.82 -28.57
N ALA A 203 -15.13 11.61 -28.26
CA ALA A 203 -16.04 10.83 -29.06
C ALA A 203 -17.38 10.73 -28.32
N GLY A 204 -18.33 11.58 -28.71
CA GLY A 204 -19.73 11.43 -28.33
C GLY A 204 -20.17 12.18 -27.08
N GLN A 205 -19.96 13.50 -27.02
CA GLN A 205 -20.85 14.37 -26.25
C GLN A 205 -22.24 14.27 -26.88
N ASN A 206 -23.07 13.34 -26.41
CA ASN A 206 -24.52 13.44 -26.39
C ASN A 206 -25.12 12.16 -25.80
N SER A 207 -25.88 12.36 -24.72
CA SER A 207 -26.92 11.50 -24.14
C SER A 207 -26.60 10.74 -22.85
N SER A 208 -27.45 11.05 -21.86
CA SER A 208 -27.73 10.40 -20.58
C SER A 208 -26.85 10.76 -19.37
N ARG A 209 -27.40 11.64 -18.52
CA ARG A 209 -26.89 12.13 -17.23
C ARG A 209 -26.83 11.05 -16.13
N ASP A 210 -27.42 9.86 -16.35
CA ASP A 210 -27.53 8.80 -15.34
C ASP A 210 -26.53 7.65 -15.52
N LEU A 211 -25.71 7.67 -16.59
CA LEU A 211 -24.60 6.72 -16.79
C LEU A 211 -23.25 7.24 -16.24
N ASP A 212 -23.25 8.38 -15.55
CA ASP A 212 -22.04 9.14 -15.26
C ASP A 212 -21.29 8.66 -14.00
N ASP A 213 -21.98 8.18 -12.96
CA ASP A 213 -21.30 7.89 -11.68
C ASP A 213 -20.41 6.64 -11.73
N ARG A 214 -20.86 5.55 -12.39
CA ARG A 214 -20.01 4.36 -12.60
C ARG A 214 -18.83 4.67 -13.54
N SER A 215 -19.04 5.54 -14.52
CA SER A 215 -18.00 5.95 -15.45
C SER A 215 -16.95 6.84 -14.76
N ARG A 216 -17.39 7.71 -13.85
CA ARG A 216 -16.55 8.54 -12.99
C ARG A 216 -15.75 7.69 -12.00
N GLU A 217 -16.37 6.75 -11.28
CA GLU A 217 -15.65 5.84 -10.36
C GLU A 217 -14.59 5.03 -11.12
N GLN A 218 -14.91 4.47 -12.29
CA GLN A 218 -13.95 3.78 -13.13
C GLN A 218 -12.80 4.69 -13.60
N ARG A 219 -13.09 5.94 -13.94
CA ARG A 219 -12.07 6.94 -14.31
C ARG A 219 -11.16 7.25 -13.13
N TRP A 220 -11.71 7.39 -11.93
CA TRP A 220 -10.94 7.64 -10.72
C TRP A 220 -10.06 6.46 -10.33
N GLU A 221 -10.58 5.23 -10.39
CA GLU A 221 -9.76 4.03 -10.19
C GLU A 221 -8.61 3.97 -11.19
N GLN A 222 -8.84 4.35 -12.45
CA GLN A 222 -7.77 4.43 -13.46
C GLN A 222 -6.72 5.48 -13.11
N ILE A 223 -7.12 6.66 -12.61
CA ILE A 223 -6.21 7.71 -12.13
C ILE A 223 -5.42 7.22 -10.91
N GLU A 224 -6.05 6.56 -9.95
CA GLU A 224 -5.36 6.04 -8.76
C GLU A 224 -4.35 4.94 -9.14
N ARG A 225 -4.74 4.00 -10.00
CA ARG A 225 -3.83 2.98 -10.56
C ARG A 225 -2.69 3.62 -11.32
N PHE A 226 -2.94 4.70 -12.08
CA PHE A 226 -1.89 5.45 -12.75
C PHE A 226 -0.93 6.11 -11.75
N ARG A 227 -1.44 6.84 -10.75
CA ARG A 227 -0.62 7.48 -9.70
C ARG A 227 0.24 6.46 -8.96
N ARG A 228 -0.33 5.31 -8.60
CA ARG A 228 0.41 4.23 -7.94
C ARG A 228 1.52 3.67 -8.82
N ARG A 229 1.25 3.40 -10.10
CA ARG A 229 2.30 3.00 -11.06
C ARG A 229 3.40 4.05 -11.16
N MET A 230 3.02 5.32 -11.22
CA MET A 230 3.97 6.42 -11.33
C MET A 230 4.87 6.51 -10.09
N GLN A 231 4.28 6.43 -8.90
CA GLN A 231 5.01 6.41 -7.63
C GLN A 231 5.97 5.22 -7.56
N GLU A 232 5.51 4.02 -7.94
CA GLU A 232 6.35 2.82 -7.93
C GLU A 232 7.47 2.88 -8.99
N ARG A 233 7.23 3.45 -10.18
CA ARG A 233 8.28 3.71 -11.18
C ARG A 233 9.32 4.70 -10.66
N LEU A 234 8.87 5.79 -10.04
CA LEU A 234 9.76 6.80 -9.46
C LEU A 234 10.62 6.21 -8.35
N GLN A 235 10.01 5.49 -7.40
CA GLN A 235 10.72 4.83 -6.32
C GLN A 235 11.73 3.80 -6.84
N ARG A 236 11.37 3.02 -7.87
CA ARG A 236 12.29 2.09 -8.54
C ARG A 236 13.49 2.80 -9.13
N SER A 237 13.26 3.87 -9.89
CA SER A 237 14.34 4.63 -10.53
C SER A 237 15.27 5.27 -9.50
N ILE A 238 14.73 5.78 -8.39
CA ILE A 238 15.53 6.31 -7.27
C ILE A 238 16.41 5.20 -6.67
N GLN A 239 15.83 4.04 -6.32
CA GLN A 239 16.58 2.94 -5.71
C GLN A 239 17.69 2.42 -6.63
N GLU A 240 17.42 2.31 -7.93
CA GLU A 240 18.40 1.87 -8.91
C GLU A 240 19.58 2.83 -9.00
N ARG A 241 19.31 4.14 -9.08
CA ARG A 241 20.35 5.18 -9.11
C ARG A 241 21.17 5.24 -7.82
N LEU A 242 20.52 5.13 -6.67
CA LEU A 242 21.20 5.02 -5.38
C LEU A 242 22.15 3.81 -5.35
N SER A 243 21.72 2.68 -5.93
CA SER A 243 22.55 1.48 -6.01
C SER A 243 23.75 1.60 -6.96
N GLN A 244 23.69 2.56 -7.89
CA GLN A 244 24.81 2.93 -8.77
C GLN A 244 25.78 3.92 -8.10
N GLY A 245 25.51 4.33 -6.85
CA GLY A 245 26.33 5.26 -6.09
C GLY A 245 25.99 6.74 -6.32
N GLU A 246 24.86 7.05 -6.96
CA GLU A 246 24.37 8.43 -7.05
C GLU A 246 23.97 8.96 -5.66
N THR A 247 24.09 10.27 -5.44
CA THR A 247 23.55 10.90 -4.24
C THR A 247 22.01 10.89 -4.25
N ILE A 248 21.37 11.06 -3.09
CA ILE A 248 19.89 11.08 -2.99
C ILE A 248 19.29 12.13 -3.94
N ASP A 249 19.87 13.34 -4.01
CA ASP A 249 19.38 14.41 -4.87
C ASP A 249 19.54 14.08 -6.36
N GLN A 250 20.68 13.49 -6.75
CA GLN A 250 20.92 13.03 -8.13
C GLN A 250 19.93 11.92 -8.51
N ALA A 251 19.71 10.96 -7.61
CA ALA A 251 18.80 9.85 -7.81
C ALA A 251 17.35 10.34 -8.00
N ILE A 252 16.89 11.27 -7.14
CA ILE A 252 15.54 11.86 -7.26
C ILE A 252 15.40 12.65 -8.56
N ARG A 253 16.37 13.53 -8.88
CA ARG A 253 16.32 14.35 -10.09
C ARG A 253 16.33 13.49 -11.35
N GLY A 254 17.25 12.53 -11.41
CA GLY A 254 17.35 11.60 -12.53
C GLY A 254 16.12 10.71 -12.68
N ALA A 255 15.48 10.32 -11.57
CA ALA A 255 14.24 9.56 -11.61
C ALA A 255 13.05 10.38 -12.15
N LEU A 256 12.93 11.65 -11.76
CA LEU A 256 11.91 12.56 -12.30
C LEU A 256 12.11 12.83 -13.80
N GLU A 257 13.35 13.03 -14.23
CA GLU A 257 13.69 13.20 -15.66
C GLU A 257 13.38 11.96 -16.49
N SER A 258 13.77 10.76 -16.03
CA SER A 258 13.44 9.50 -16.69
C SER A 258 11.94 9.24 -16.77
N ALA A 259 11.19 9.75 -15.78
CA ALA A 259 9.74 9.73 -15.73
C ALA A 259 9.05 10.77 -16.64
N GLY A 260 9.80 11.70 -17.24
CA GLY A 260 9.23 12.84 -17.97
C GLY A 260 8.44 13.81 -17.08
N LEU A 261 8.70 13.81 -15.76
CA LEU A 261 8.07 14.72 -14.82
C LEU A 261 8.90 16.01 -14.70
N PRO A 262 8.25 17.16 -14.52
CA PRO A 262 8.94 18.42 -14.28
C PRO A 262 9.78 18.33 -13.01
N ARG A 263 10.91 19.03 -13.00
CA ARG A 263 11.80 19.03 -11.82
C ARG A 263 11.14 19.72 -10.62
N PRO A 264 11.51 19.39 -9.37
CA PRO A 264 10.95 20.04 -8.20
C PRO A 264 11.17 21.56 -8.21
N GLU A 265 12.29 22.03 -8.77
CA GLU A 265 12.58 23.45 -8.95
C GLU A 265 11.70 24.11 -10.02
N GLU A 266 11.26 23.34 -11.02
CA GLU A 266 10.34 23.80 -12.09
C GLU A 266 8.89 23.82 -11.62
N LEU A 267 8.49 22.94 -10.70
CA LEU A 267 7.16 22.95 -10.09
C LEU A 267 6.87 24.24 -9.31
N LYS A 268 7.91 24.89 -8.76
CA LYS A 268 7.79 26.21 -8.11
C LYS A 268 7.42 27.33 -9.08
N LEU A 269 7.68 27.17 -10.38
CA LEU A 269 7.37 28.15 -11.43
C LEU A 269 5.99 27.94 -12.06
N ILE A 270 5.36 26.78 -11.85
CA ILE A 270 4.06 26.42 -12.46
C ILE A 270 2.90 26.72 -11.49
N LEU A 271 3.16 26.82 -10.19
CA LEU A 271 2.19 27.35 -9.24
C LEU A 271 2.01 28.85 -9.49
N PRO A 272 0.76 29.35 -9.70
CA PRO A 272 0.52 30.77 -9.95
C PRO A 272 1.14 31.62 -8.84
N GLN A 273 1.97 32.60 -9.23
CA GLN A 273 2.52 33.63 -8.33
C GLN A 273 1.41 34.43 -7.60
N GLU A 274 0.17 34.35 -8.08
CA GLU A 274 -1.01 35.05 -7.54
C GLU A 274 -1.46 34.58 -6.15
N LEU A 275 -0.82 33.58 -5.54
CA LEU A 275 -1.09 33.13 -4.16
C LEU A 275 0.02 33.52 -3.16
N THR A 276 1.08 34.21 -3.60
CA THR A 276 2.18 34.67 -2.74
C THR A 276 2.35 36.19 -2.72
N ASP A 277 1.51 36.94 -3.44
CA ASP A 277 1.35 38.36 -3.17
C ASP A 277 0.53 38.48 -1.87
N GLU A 278 1.21 38.29 -0.74
CA GLU A 278 0.77 38.86 0.51
C GLU A 278 0.61 40.37 0.25
N ASP A 279 -0.64 40.81 0.14
CA ASP A 279 -0.99 42.21 0.31
C ASP A 279 -0.36 42.67 1.62
N ASP A 280 0.78 43.37 1.53
CA ASP A 280 1.32 44.17 2.61
C ASP A 280 0.15 45.00 3.17
N PRO A 281 -0.25 44.81 4.44
CA PRO A 281 -1.33 45.59 5.00
C PRO A 281 -0.95 47.08 4.88
N PRO A 282 -1.85 47.94 4.38
CA PRO A 282 -1.53 49.36 4.24
C PRO A 282 -1.16 49.92 5.60
N ASP A 283 0.02 50.55 5.66
CA ASP A 283 0.59 51.27 6.79
C ASP A 283 -0.48 51.88 7.71
N SER A 284 -0.86 51.15 8.75
CA SER A 284 -1.61 51.70 9.87
C SER A 284 -0.59 52.27 10.84
N GLU A 285 -0.28 53.55 10.64
CA GLU A 285 0.23 54.44 11.66
C GLU A 285 -0.64 54.33 12.92
N SER A 286 -0.12 53.68 13.97
CA SER A 286 -0.66 53.89 15.31
C SER A 286 0.43 53.76 16.37
N GLY A 287 0.81 54.91 16.91
CA GLY A 287 0.85 55.11 18.36
C GLY A 287 2.05 54.50 19.08
N ILE A 288 3.11 55.29 19.15
CA ILE A 288 4.12 55.23 20.21
C ILE A 288 3.40 55.23 21.57
N VAL A 289 3.50 54.14 22.32
CA VAL A 289 3.35 54.13 23.78
C VAL A 289 4.68 53.67 24.33
N GLU A 290 5.43 54.63 24.87
CA GLU A 290 6.61 54.42 25.69
C GLU A 290 6.20 53.57 26.91
N HIS A 291 6.85 52.43 27.09
CA HIS A 291 6.90 51.79 28.39
C HIS A 291 8.34 51.47 28.75
N ASP A 292 8.76 52.13 29.82
CA ASP A 292 10.08 52.15 30.42
C ASP A 292 10.64 50.77 30.79
N ASP A 293 11.96 50.75 30.72
CA ASP A 293 12.94 49.77 31.14
C ASP A 293 12.74 49.16 32.54
N ALA A 294 12.96 47.85 32.63
CA ALA A 294 13.64 47.20 33.76
C ALA A 294 14.28 45.88 33.26
N PHE A 295 15.54 45.91 32.82
CA PHE A 295 16.72 45.60 33.65
C PHE A 295 16.77 44.15 34.14
N LEU A 296 17.55 43.29 33.47
CA LEU A 296 18.37 42.26 34.12
C LEU A 296 19.52 41.87 33.19
N ASP A 297 20.71 42.28 33.64
CA ASP A 297 22.03 41.94 33.15
C ASP A 297 22.25 40.42 33.06
N PHE A 298 22.89 39.96 31.99
CA PHE A 298 23.85 38.86 32.08
C PHE A 298 25.09 39.19 31.23
N PRO A 299 26.30 39.18 31.82
CA PRO A 299 27.52 39.59 31.15
C PRO A 299 28.03 38.50 30.21
N GLY A 300 28.70 38.95 29.15
CA GLY A 300 29.47 38.09 28.27
C GLY A 300 30.73 37.55 28.93
N ASP A 301 31.34 36.57 28.27
CA ASP A 301 32.69 36.75 27.74
C ASP A 301 32.95 35.66 26.70
N LEU A 302 33.32 36.12 25.50
CA LEU A 302 34.12 35.38 24.55
C LEU A 302 35.58 35.59 24.98
N ASN A 303 36.35 34.51 25.10
CA ASN A 303 37.68 34.41 24.48
C ASN A 303 38.41 33.11 24.81
N ASP A 304 39.08 32.62 23.77
CA ASP A 304 40.42 32.04 23.72
C ASP A 304 40.79 30.93 24.72
N VAL A 305 41.03 29.72 24.20
CA VAL A 305 42.28 28.96 24.46
C VAL A 305 42.55 28.05 23.26
N ASP A 306 43.59 28.39 22.50
CA ASP A 306 44.41 27.46 21.69
C ASP A 306 45.28 26.60 22.63
N ASP A 307 45.68 25.44 22.13
CA ASP A 307 46.91 24.67 22.44
C ASP A 307 46.66 23.18 22.72
N GLU A 308 47.14 22.38 21.76
CA GLU A 308 48.11 21.28 21.91
C GLU A 308 48.21 20.64 23.32
N ASP A 309 48.09 19.31 23.42
CA ASP A 309 49.26 18.44 23.31
C ASP A 309 48.89 16.96 23.51
N GLU A 310 49.77 16.11 22.98
CA GLU A 310 49.81 14.67 23.13
C GLU A 310 49.93 14.23 24.60
N THR A 311 49.42 13.03 24.93
CA THR A 311 50.19 12.03 25.68
C THR A 311 49.45 10.69 25.73
N ASP A 312 50.13 9.66 25.24
CA ASP A 312 49.96 8.28 25.66
C ASP A 312 50.09 8.17 27.19
N ASP A 313 49.24 7.37 27.85
CA ASP A 313 49.76 6.56 28.96
C ASP A 313 49.02 5.22 29.14
N ASN A 314 49.86 4.21 29.32
CA ASN A 314 49.54 2.84 29.71
C ASN A 314 49.35 2.75 31.23
N GLY A 315 48.53 1.82 31.69
CA GLY A 315 48.63 1.31 33.07
C GLY A 315 47.35 0.60 33.51
N SER A 316 47.31 -0.73 33.46
CA SER A 316 47.48 -1.62 34.64
C SER A 316 46.42 -1.37 35.72
N LEU A 317 45.40 -2.22 35.83
CA LEU A 317 45.45 -3.51 36.55
C LEU A 317 45.89 -3.32 38.01
N GLU A 318 44.91 -3.27 38.91
CA GLU A 318 44.98 -3.85 40.26
C GLU A 318 43.60 -3.78 40.94
N ASP A 319 43.06 -4.97 41.21
CA ASP A 319 42.46 -5.43 42.46
C ASP A 319 41.83 -4.41 43.41
N LEU A 320 40.50 -4.48 43.55
CA LEU A 320 39.81 -4.21 44.81
C LEU A 320 38.67 -5.22 45.01
N ASP A 321 38.99 -6.28 45.75
CA ASP A 321 38.03 -6.94 46.65
C ASP A 321 37.67 -5.95 47.75
N ASP A 322 36.41 -5.53 47.86
CA ASP A 322 35.81 -5.30 49.18
C ASP A 322 34.28 -5.33 49.16
N GLN A 323 33.77 -6.29 49.93
CA GLN A 323 32.55 -6.31 50.73
C GLN A 323 31.45 -5.27 50.45
N SER A 324 30.24 -5.74 50.15
CA SER A 324 29.14 -5.70 51.14
C SER A 324 27.85 -6.29 50.57
N GLU A 325 27.18 -7.05 51.43
CA GLU A 325 25.80 -7.50 51.31
C GLU A 325 24.86 -6.31 51.12
N LEU A 326 24.25 -6.20 49.95
CA LEU A 326 23.04 -5.42 49.76
C LEU A 326 22.09 -6.29 48.93
N GLU A 327 21.04 -6.78 49.59
CA GLU A 327 19.88 -7.36 48.92
C GLU A 327 19.28 -6.28 47.99
N PRO A 328 19.14 -6.54 46.68
CA PRO A 328 18.41 -5.62 45.83
C PRO A 328 16.92 -5.82 46.07
N GLU A 329 16.26 -4.81 46.64
CA GLU A 329 14.82 -4.64 46.45
C GLU A 329 14.54 -4.61 44.94
N PRO A 330 13.49 -5.30 44.44
CA PRO A 330 13.13 -5.21 43.05
C PRO A 330 12.56 -3.82 42.79
N ASP A 331 13.38 -2.94 42.22
CA ASP A 331 12.91 -1.74 41.53
C ASP A 331 11.93 -2.17 40.44
N GLU A 332 10.63 -1.96 40.69
CA GLU A 332 9.64 -1.97 39.63
C GLU A 332 10.06 -0.89 38.61
N PRO A 333 10.36 -1.24 37.36
CA PRO A 333 10.67 -0.23 36.38
C PRO A 333 9.41 0.60 36.17
N SER A 334 9.42 1.84 36.66
CA SER A 334 8.44 2.84 36.27
C SER A 334 8.57 2.97 34.76
N VAL A 335 7.63 2.37 34.04
CA VAL A 335 7.49 2.51 32.60
C VAL A 335 7.09 3.96 32.38
N GLY A 336 8.09 4.83 32.20
CA GLY A 336 7.87 6.16 31.65
C GLY A 336 7.08 5.99 30.37
N SER A 337 5.82 6.44 30.36
CA SER A 337 4.98 6.44 29.17
C SER A 337 5.61 7.41 28.17
N VAL A 338 6.52 6.91 27.35
CA VAL A 338 6.93 7.61 26.13
C VAL A 338 5.72 7.53 25.20
N GLN A 339 4.81 8.50 25.33
CA GLN A 339 3.76 8.76 24.35
C GLN A 339 4.44 9.22 23.07
N GLY A 340 4.93 8.26 22.29
CA GLY A 340 5.28 8.46 20.88
C GLY A 340 4.00 8.66 20.09
N ARG A 341 3.32 9.79 20.28
CA ARG A 341 2.29 10.25 19.36
C ARG A 341 3.02 10.49 18.04
N ILE A 342 2.64 9.78 16.98
CA ILE A 342 3.06 10.15 15.62
C ILE A 342 2.39 11.49 15.36
N ILE A 343 3.06 12.57 15.74
CA ILE A 343 2.68 13.91 15.36
C ILE A 343 3.02 13.97 13.88
N PHE A 344 2.02 13.95 13.02
CA PHE A 344 2.16 14.42 11.65
C PHE A 344 2.50 15.92 11.69
N SER A 345 3.74 16.25 12.03
CA SER A 345 4.24 17.62 12.19
C SER A 345 4.19 18.41 10.88
N GLY A 346 3.99 17.72 9.73
CA GLY A 346 3.72 18.33 8.43
C GLY A 346 2.27 18.74 8.15
N LEU A 347 1.30 18.42 9.03
CA LEU A 347 -0.11 18.79 8.80
C LEU A 347 -0.50 20.17 9.35
N ARG A 348 0.36 20.81 10.15
CA ARG A 348 0.10 22.16 10.75
C ARG A 348 0.14 23.33 9.76
N GLY A 349 0.46 23.08 8.48
CA GLY A 349 0.49 24.10 7.42
C GLY A 349 -0.46 23.82 6.26
N LEU A 350 -1.26 22.74 6.31
CA LEU A 350 -2.33 22.57 5.34
C LEU A 350 -3.49 23.48 5.76
N PRO A 351 -4.18 24.15 4.82
CA PRO A 351 -5.32 25.02 5.10
C PRO A 351 -6.53 24.16 5.46
N TRP A 352 -6.45 23.46 6.59
CA TRP A 352 -7.58 22.82 7.20
C TRP A 352 -8.52 23.94 7.61
N LYS A 353 -9.60 24.13 6.86
CA LYS A 353 -10.67 25.05 7.25
C LYS A 353 -11.39 24.59 8.54
N ARG A 354 -10.96 23.50 9.18
CA ARG A 354 -11.68 22.78 10.25
C ARG A 354 -10.73 22.08 11.24
N PRO A 355 -11.14 21.94 12.51
CA PRO A 355 -10.54 20.94 13.39
C PRO A 355 -10.75 19.54 12.81
N LEU A 356 -9.75 18.67 12.92
CA LEU A 356 -9.86 17.29 12.45
C LEU A 356 -11.04 16.59 13.16
N PRO A 357 -11.93 15.92 12.41
CA PRO A 357 -13.00 15.14 13.02
C PRO A 357 -12.42 14.10 13.98
N ALA A 358 -13.10 13.86 15.11
CA ALA A 358 -12.62 12.96 16.16
C ALA A 358 -12.30 11.53 15.64
N ILE A 359 -12.90 11.12 14.52
CA ILE A 359 -12.61 9.85 13.84
C ILE A 359 -11.17 9.80 13.28
N VAL A 360 -10.62 10.93 12.81
CA VAL A 360 -9.23 11.02 12.29
C VAL A 360 -8.22 10.89 13.43
N ASP A 361 -8.49 11.54 14.56
CA ASP A 361 -7.66 11.41 15.77
C ASP A 361 -7.64 9.95 16.23
N ARG A 362 -8.82 9.31 16.30
CA ARG A 362 -8.92 7.89 16.68
C ARG A 362 -8.18 6.96 15.71
N ALA A 363 -8.21 7.22 14.41
CA ALA A 363 -7.47 6.45 13.41
C ALA A 363 -5.95 6.63 13.57
N THR A 364 -5.51 7.86 13.83
CA THR A 364 -4.09 8.17 14.09
C THR A 364 -3.59 7.46 15.35
N ASP A 365 -4.38 7.49 16.43
CA ASP A 365 -4.09 6.76 17.67
C ASP A 365 -4.05 5.24 17.43
N LEU A 366 -4.92 4.72 16.56
CA LEU A 366 -4.93 3.30 16.18
C LEU A 366 -3.65 2.88 15.45
N SER A 367 -3.14 3.75 14.58
CA SER A 367 -1.86 3.53 13.91
C SER A 367 -0.70 3.54 14.90
N ALA A 368 -0.72 4.43 15.89
CA ALA A 368 0.29 4.47 16.95
C ALA A 368 0.23 3.20 17.82
N ASP A 369 -0.97 2.77 18.22
CA ASP A 369 -1.17 1.53 18.96
C ASP A 369 -0.65 0.30 18.20
N GLY A 370 -0.88 0.24 16.88
CA GLY A 370 -0.33 -0.80 16.01
C GLY A 370 1.19 -0.86 16.07
N GLN A 371 1.87 0.29 15.95
CA GLN A 371 3.33 0.36 16.05
C GLN A 371 3.85 -0.06 17.43
N ILE A 372 3.16 0.34 18.50
CA ILE A 372 3.50 -0.05 19.87
C ILE A 372 3.36 -1.56 20.04
N ALA A 373 2.25 -2.15 19.59
CA ALA A 373 2.01 -3.59 19.67
C ALA A 373 3.08 -4.38 18.91
N MET A 374 3.44 -3.93 17.71
CA MET A 374 4.47 -4.60 16.89
C MET A 374 5.87 -4.49 17.54
N SER A 375 6.19 -3.33 18.11
CA SER A 375 7.45 -3.14 18.85
C SER A 375 7.53 -4.06 20.08
N GLN A 376 6.41 -4.27 20.78
CA GLN A 376 6.33 -5.20 21.90
C GLN A 376 6.53 -6.66 21.47
N LEU A 377 5.87 -7.10 20.39
CA LEU A 377 6.06 -8.44 19.83
C LEU A 377 7.51 -8.68 19.42
N GLN A 378 8.15 -7.68 18.81
CA GLN A 378 9.56 -7.77 18.41
C GLN A 378 10.48 -7.90 19.63
N ARG A 379 10.26 -7.12 20.69
CA ARG A 379 11.06 -7.20 21.93
C ARG A 379 10.93 -8.56 22.63
N LEU A 380 9.77 -9.20 22.51
CA LEU A 380 9.52 -10.52 23.09
C LEU A 380 10.05 -11.67 22.21
N GLY A 381 10.65 -11.38 21.05
CA GLY A 381 11.09 -12.41 20.11
C GLY A 381 9.95 -13.17 19.44
N LEU A 382 8.72 -12.65 19.52
CA LEU A 382 7.51 -13.27 18.99
C LEU A 382 7.16 -12.77 17.58
N ALA A 383 7.99 -11.87 17.02
CA ALA A 383 7.81 -11.36 15.67
C ALA A 383 8.39 -12.26 14.57
N GLU A 384 9.24 -13.24 14.94
CA GLU A 384 9.90 -14.13 13.99
C GLU A 384 8.86 -15.05 13.32
N GLY A 385 8.76 -14.98 12.00
CA GLY A 385 7.74 -15.69 11.22
C GLY A 385 6.40 -14.96 11.08
N LEU A 386 6.24 -13.79 11.71
CA LEU A 386 5.05 -12.93 11.58
C LEU A 386 5.36 -11.62 10.83
N GLU A 387 6.48 -11.53 10.11
CA GLU A 387 6.88 -10.32 9.38
C GLU A 387 5.84 -9.93 8.34
N ASN A 388 5.27 -10.91 7.63
CA ASN A 388 4.20 -10.67 6.66
C ASN A 388 2.92 -10.14 7.33
N ALA A 389 2.55 -10.69 8.49
CA ALA A 389 1.38 -10.23 9.24
C ALA A 389 1.61 -8.80 9.77
N ARG A 390 2.80 -8.51 10.30
CA ARG A 390 3.20 -7.16 10.74
C ARG A 390 3.11 -6.16 9.59
N ASP A 391 3.75 -6.46 8.46
CA ASP A 391 3.79 -5.55 7.31
C ASP A 391 2.37 -5.33 6.76
N THR A 392 1.53 -6.38 6.73
CA THR A 392 0.12 -6.28 6.33
C THR A 392 -0.69 -5.43 7.30
N LEU A 393 -0.48 -5.59 8.62
CA LEU A 393 -1.15 -4.77 9.64
C LEU A 393 -0.79 -3.30 9.49
N LEU A 394 0.51 -2.98 9.38
CA LEU A 394 0.98 -1.61 9.26
C LEU A 394 0.51 -0.96 7.95
N GLN A 395 0.51 -1.73 6.86
CA GLN A 395 -0.05 -1.28 5.58
C GLN A 395 -1.56 -1.01 5.70
N GLY A 396 -2.31 -1.93 6.32
CA GLY A 396 -3.75 -1.78 6.53
C GLY A 396 -4.10 -0.55 7.38
N LEU A 397 -3.36 -0.32 8.47
CA LEU A 397 -3.51 0.88 9.31
C LEU A 397 -3.14 2.17 8.55
N SER A 398 -2.09 2.12 7.72
CA SER A 398 -1.70 3.25 6.87
C SER A 398 -2.79 3.58 5.84
N ASP A 399 -3.36 2.58 5.17
CA ASP A 399 -4.45 2.77 4.21
C ASP A 399 -5.75 3.23 4.87
N LEU A 400 -6.04 2.77 6.09
CA LEU A 400 -7.13 3.25 6.95
C LEU A 400 -6.98 4.75 7.22
N CYS A 401 -5.85 5.17 7.79
CA CYS A 401 -5.60 6.57 8.11
C CYS A 401 -5.57 7.44 6.85
N GLY A 402 -4.86 7.00 5.81
CA GLY A 402 -4.72 7.73 4.56
C GLY A 402 -6.07 7.92 3.85
N GLY A 403 -6.87 6.86 3.74
CA GLY A 403 -8.20 6.93 3.15
C GLY A 403 -9.13 7.84 3.94
N LEU A 404 -9.11 7.77 5.28
CA LEU A 404 -9.95 8.63 6.11
C LEU A 404 -9.57 10.11 5.99
N VAL A 405 -8.27 10.44 6.09
CA VAL A 405 -7.78 11.82 5.94
C VAL A 405 -8.16 12.39 4.57
N GLN A 406 -7.97 11.60 3.50
CA GLN A 406 -8.36 12.02 2.15
C GLN A 406 -9.88 12.18 1.99
N ALA A 407 -10.67 11.32 2.63
CA ALA A 407 -12.12 11.49 2.63
C ALA A 407 -12.51 12.82 3.27
N MET A 408 -11.93 13.15 4.42
CA MET A 408 -12.25 14.39 5.14
C MET A 408 -11.81 15.65 4.39
N ILE A 409 -10.68 15.61 3.67
CA ILE A 409 -10.25 16.72 2.79
C ILE A 409 -11.27 16.99 1.68
N ASN A 410 -11.86 15.93 1.13
CA ASN A 410 -12.80 16.04 0.02
C ASN A 410 -14.24 16.31 0.47
N LEU A 411 -14.56 16.20 1.76
CA LEU A 411 -15.93 16.43 2.20
C LEU A 411 -16.30 17.91 2.17
N PRO A 412 -17.55 18.18 1.76
CA PRO A 412 -18.35 19.30 2.16
C PRO A 412 -17.90 20.03 3.40
N PRO A 413 -17.66 21.36 3.46
CA PRO A 413 -17.83 21.96 4.74
C PRO A 413 -19.31 21.79 5.17
N GLU A 414 -19.58 20.89 6.11
CA GLU A 414 -20.83 20.84 6.88
C GLU A 414 -21.04 22.18 7.57
N GLY A 415 -21.77 23.08 6.91
CA GLY A 415 -22.34 24.32 7.41
C GLY A 415 -21.53 25.15 8.40
N ASP A 416 -20.98 26.26 7.90
CA ASP A 416 -21.20 27.57 8.57
C ASP A 416 -22.48 28.19 7.98
N ALA A 417 -23.54 27.39 7.82
CA ALA A 417 -24.83 27.83 7.29
C ALA A 417 -25.55 28.80 8.25
N GLU A 418 -24.97 29.08 9.41
CA GLU A 418 -25.45 30.08 10.36
C GLU A 418 -24.89 31.50 10.07
N ASP A 419 -23.80 31.64 9.30
CA ASP A 419 -23.18 32.95 9.01
C ASP A 419 -23.27 33.37 7.52
N ASP A 420 -23.65 32.46 6.61
CA ASP A 420 -23.96 32.80 5.23
C ASP A 420 -25.48 32.73 5.03
N ASP A 421 -26.16 33.89 5.09
CA ASP A 421 -27.60 34.07 4.79
C ASP A 421 -28.00 33.59 3.36
N ARG A 422 -27.08 32.95 2.63
CA ARG A 422 -27.32 32.32 1.35
C ARG A 422 -28.22 31.11 1.53
N GLU A 423 -29.47 31.31 1.19
CA GLU A 423 -30.43 30.22 1.09
C GLU A 423 -29.91 29.13 0.10
N PRO A 424 -30.16 27.83 0.35
CA PRO A 424 -29.57 26.70 -0.40
C PRO A 424 -29.73 26.71 -1.93
N TRP A 425 -30.81 27.31 -2.44
CA TRP A 425 -31.05 27.55 -3.87
C TRP A 425 -30.14 28.62 -4.53
N GLN A 426 -29.33 29.34 -3.76
CA GLN A 426 -28.38 30.33 -4.27
C GLN A 426 -27.02 29.71 -4.64
N ILE A 427 -26.77 28.45 -4.25
CA ILE A 427 -25.59 27.69 -4.67
C ILE A 427 -25.70 27.46 -6.18
N SER A 428 -24.73 27.97 -6.93
CA SER A 428 -24.71 27.83 -8.39
C SER A 428 -24.70 26.34 -8.79
N GLY A 429 -25.24 26.00 -9.97
CA GLY A 429 -25.23 24.62 -10.45
C GLY A 429 -23.82 24.01 -10.56
N GLU A 430 -22.81 24.85 -10.81
CA GLU A 430 -21.40 24.44 -10.84
C GLU A 430 -20.88 24.07 -9.44
N GLU A 431 -21.25 24.83 -8.41
CA GLU A 431 -20.88 24.56 -7.02
C GLU A 431 -21.59 23.31 -6.48
N GLN A 432 -22.84 23.09 -6.86
CA GLN A 432 -23.54 21.82 -6.57
C GLN A 432 -22.84 20.62 -7.22
N GLU A 433 -22.38 20.75 -8.46
CA GLU A 433 -21.63 19.69 -9.15
C GLU A 433 -20.28 19.43 -8.48
N LEU A 434 -19.53 20.48 -8.10
CA LEU A 434 -18.29 20.35 -7.32
C LEU A 434 -18.52 19.65 -5.98
N HIS A 435 -19.57 20.01 -5.24
CA HIS A 435 -19.92 19.35 -3.98
C HIS A 435 -20.30 17.87 -4.17
N ARG A 436 -20.91 17.53 -5.30
CA ARG A 436 -21.21 16.14 -5.65
C ARG A 436 -19.94 15.37 -5.98
N GLU A 437 -19.04 15.92 -6.79
CA GLU A 437 -17.75 15.29 -7.11
C GLU A 437 -16.91 15.06 -5.86
N ALA A 438 -16.87 16.04 -4.96
CA ALA A 438 -16.13 15.97 -3.70
C ALA A 438 -16.71 14.88 -2.77
N ARG A 439 -18.04 14.72 -2.73
CA ARG A 439 -18.71 13.62 -2.01
C ARG A 439 -18.40 12.24 -2.61
N ILE A 440 -18.46 12.09 -3.92
CA ILE A 440 -18.09 10.83 -4.61
C ILE A 440 -16.64 10.46 -4.24
N MET A 441 -15.74 11.44 -4.24
CA MET A 441 -14.35 11.22 -3.83
C MET A 441 -14.24 10.80 -2.37
N ALA A 442 -14.98 11.43 -1.46
CA ALA A 442 -15.01 11.02 -0.06
C ALA A 442 -15.48 9.57 0.11
N VAL A 443 -16.52 9.15 -0.62
CA VAL A 443 -17.02 7.76 -0.62
C VAL A 443 -15.96 6.76 -1.07
N VAL A 444 -15.24 7.05 -2.16
CA VAL A 444 -14.14 6.19 -2.64
C VAL A 444 -13.04 6.07 -1.59
N GLN A 445 -12.67 7.16 -0.94
CA GLN A 445 -11.62 7.19 0.08
C GLN A 445 -12.04 6.49 1.38
N LEU A 446 -13.30 6.59 1.80
CA LEU A 446 -13.85 5.81 2.93
C LEU A 446 -13.88 4.31 2.63
N ARG A 447 -14.24 3.91 1.41
CA ARG A 447 -14.15 2.49 0.98
C ARG A 447 -12.70 1.98 1.00
N ARG A 448 -11.74 2.82 0.63
CA ARG A 448 -10.31 2.50 0.80
C ARG A 448 -9.95 2.35 2.28
N ALA A 449 -10.40 3.24 3.14
CA ALA A 449 -10.17 3.17 4.58
C ALA A 449 -10.73 1.87 5.19
N LEU A 450 -11.95 1.48 4.81
CA LEU A 450 -12.58 0.22 5.21
C LEU A 450 -11.80 -1.01 4.74
N ARG A 451 -11.27 -1.01 3.51
CA ARG A 451 -10.37 -2.10 3.04
C ARG A 451 -9.11 -2.16 3.89
N GLY A 452 -8.50 -1.01 4.22
CA GLY A 452 -7.35 -0.93 5.12
C GLY A 452 -7.65 -1.54 6.50
N ALA A 453 -8.80 -1.19 7.09
CA ALA A 453 -9.25 -1.75 8.35
C ALA A 453 -9.45 -3.27 8.28
N ALA A 454 -10.07 -3.78 7.20
CA ALA A 454 -10.27 -5.22 7.00
C ALA A 454 -8.92 -5.97 6.85
N PHE A 455 -7.96 -5.42 6.12
CA PHE A 455 -6.60 -5.99 6.03
C PHE A 455 -5.91 -6.01 7.39
N ALA A 456 -6.00 -4.92 8.15
CA ALA A 456 -5.44 -4.83 9.49
C ALA A 456 -6.07 -5.86 10.44
N GLN A 457 -7.39 -6.06 10.39
CA GLN A 457 -8.08 -7.09 11.17
C GLN A 457 -7.65 -8.51 10.79
N GLY A 458 -7.56 -8.81 9.49
CA GLY A 458 -7.10 -10.12 9.01
C GLY A 458 -5.65 -10.42 9.38
N ALA A 459 -4.80 -9.39 9.39
CA ALA A 459 -3.44 -9.51 9.89
C ALA A 459 -3.41 -9.77 11.40
N LEU A 460 -4.22 -9.06 12.19
CA LEU A 460 -4.31 -9.25 13.64
C LEU A 460 -4.74 -10.66 14.04
N ALA A 461 -5.57 -11.31 13.23
CA ALA A 461 -5.99 -12.69 13.47
C ALA A 461 -4.83 -13.71 13.40
N GLN A 462 -3.68 -13.34 12.81
CA GLN A 462 -2.50 -14.21 12.80
C GLN A 462 -1.69 -14.13 14.10
N PHE A 463 -1.97 -13.14 14.95
CA PHE A 463 -1.30 -12.94 16.24
C PHE A 463 -2.10 -13.51 17.42
N HIS A 464 -2.98 -14.50 17.20
CA HIS A 464 -3.75 -15.11 18.28
C HIS A 464 -2.87 -16.01 19.17
N ASP A 465 -2.93 -15.75 20.49
CA ASP A 465 -2.29 -16.50 21.59
C ASP A 465 -0.77 -16.76 21.51
N PRO A 466 0.09 -15.76 21.21
CA PRO A 466 1.51 -15.97 21.40
C PRO A 466 1.80 -16.12 22.91
N PRO A 467 2.41 -17.23 23.34
CA PRO A 467 2.65 -17.49 24.76
C PRO A 467 3.51 -16.37 25.36
N GLY A 468 2.99 -15.70 26.40
CA GLY A 468 3.70 -14.66 27.13
C GLY A 468 3.34 -13.21 26.79
N LEU A 469 2.48 -12.94 25.78
CA LEU A 469 1.80 -11.64 25.74
C LEU A 469 0.61 -11.67 26.70
N SER A 470 0.47 -10.61 27.49
CA SER A 470 -0.87 -10.31 28.03
C SER A 470 -1.79 -10.10 26.83
N GLU A 471 -2.95 -10.74 26.78
CA GLU A 471 -3.93 -10.59 25.68
C GLU A 471 -4.35 -9.12 25.44
N ALA A 472 -4.05 -8.24 26.39
CA ALA A 472 -4.55 -6.88 26.46
C ALA A 472 -4.17 -5.96 25.27
N PRO A 473 -2.93 -5.89 24.73
CA PRO A 473 -2.62 -4.95 23.66
C PRO A 473 -3.25 -5.34 22.32
N ILE A 474 -3.15 -6.61 21.93
CA ILE A 474 -3.66 -7.10 20.64
C ILE A 474 -5.19 -7.12 20.64
N SER A 475 -5.82 -7.58 21.72
CA SER A 475 -7.28 -7.55 21.84
C SER A 475 -7.82 -6.13 21.80
N ARG A 476 -7.20 -5.18 22.53
CA ARG A 476 -7.60 -3.77 22.47
C ARG A 476 -7.47 -3.18 21.08
N LEU A 477 -6.37 -3.47 20.37
CA LEU A 477 -6.18 -3.00 19.00
C LEU A 477 -7.25 -3.58 18.05
N ALA A 478 -7.56 -4.87 18.19
CA ALA A 478 -8.61 -5.53 17.40
C ALA A 478 -10.01 -4.93 17.67
N ASP A 479 -10.35 -4.67 18.93
CA ASP A 479 -11.62 -4.06 19.30
C ASP A 479 -11.73 -2.61 18.79
N ARG A 480 -10.67 -1.82 18.91
CA ARG A 480 -10.63 -0.45 18.35
C ARG A 480 -10.73 -0.44 16.83
N LEU A 481 -10.10 -1.39 16.14
CA LEU A 481 -10.25 -1.56 14.68
C LEU A 481 -11.67 -1.94 14.28
N ARG A 482 -12.34 -2.78 15.06
CA ARG A 482 -13.76 -3.14 14.84
C ARG A 482 -14.65 -1.91 14.99
N GLN A 483 -14.49 -1.18 16.08
CA GLN A 483 -15.23 0.07 16.33
C GLN A 483 -15.00 1.09 15.20
N MET A 484 -13.76 1.30 14.77
CA MET A 484 -13.44 2.19 13.67
C MET A 484 -14.12 1.77 12.36
N SER A 485 -14.20 0.46 12.09
CA SER A 485 -14.88 -0.06 10.90
C SER A 485 -16.38 0.22 10.94
N GLU A 486 -17.02 0.07 12.10
CA GLU A 486 -18.44 0.40 12.30
C GLU A 486 -18.70 1.90 12.11
N GLU A 487 -17.85 2.76 12.66
CA GLU A 487 -17.92 4.23 12.48
C GLU A 487 -17.78 4.62 11.00
N LEU A 488 -16.83 4.02 10.28
CA LEU A 488 -16.63 4.25 8.85
C LEU A 488 -17.83 3.78 8.01
N HIS A 489 -18.44 2.65 8.36
CA HIS A 489 -19.66 2.17 7.70
C HIS A 489 -20.82 3.14 7.92
N ALA A 490 -21.03 3.61 9.16
CA ALA A 490 -22.07 4.59 9.45
C ALA A 490 -21.87 5.90 8.68
N GLU A 491 -20.63 6.36 8.55
CA GLU A 491 -20.31 7.56 7.76
C GLU A 491 -20.53 7.35 6.26
N LEU A 492 -20.18 6.17 5.74
CA LEU A 492 -20.45 5.81 4.35
C LEU A 492 -21.96 5.80 4.07
N ASP A 493 -22.75 5.16 4.94
CA ASP A 493 -24.20 5.10 4.83
C ASP A 493 -24.82 6.51 4.87
N ARG A 494 -24.30 7.40 5.74
CA ARG A 494 -24.72 8.80 5.83
C ARG A 494 -24.48 9.56 4.52
N LEU A 495 -23.29 9.42 3.92
CA LEU A 495 -22.96 10.08 2.66
C LEU A 495 -23.79 9.56 1.49
N GLN A 496 -24.04 8.26 1.45
CA GLN A 496 -24.88 7.64 0.42
C GLN A 496 -26.36 8.03 0.55
N ALA A 497 -26.88 8.14 1.78
CA ALA A 497 -28.23 8.62 2.03
C ALA A 497 -28.40 10.07 1.55
N ALA A 498 -27.36 10.91 1.69
CA ALA A 498 -27.37 12.29 1.22
C ALA A 498 -27.31 12.45 -0.32
N GLU A 499 -27.01 11.40 -1.07
CA GLU A 499 -27.03 11.40 -2.53
C GLU A 499 -28.36 10.93 -3.12
N SER A 500 -29.19 10.24 -2.35
CA SER A 500 -30.49 9.78 -2.83
C SER A 500 -31.38 11.01 -3.04
N PRO A 501 -31.76 11.37 -4.29
CA PRO A 501 -32.65 12.48 -4.51
C PRO A 501 -33.94 12.19 -3.75
N THR A 502 -34.31 13.08 -2.82
CA THR A 502 -35.68 13.13 -2.32
C THR A 502 -36.56 13.48 -3.51
N ASP A 503 -37.12 12.44 -4.15
CA ASP A 503 -38.21 12.57 -5.12
C ASP A 503 -39.43 13.17 -4.39
N GLU A 504 -39.45 14.49 -4.21
CA GLU A 504 -40.61 15.28 -3.78
C GLU A 504 -41.10 16.22 -4.88
#